data_AF-A0A520GIA4-F1
#
_entry.id   AF-A0A520GIA4-F1
#
_cell.length_a   1.000
_cell.length_b   1.000
_cell.length_c   1.000
_cell.angle_alpha   90.00
_cell.angle_beta   90.00
_cell.angle_gamma   90.00
#
_symmetry.space_group_name_H-M   'P 1'
#
loop_
_entity.id
_entity.type
_entity.pdbx_description
1 polymer ?
#
loop_
_entity_poly.entity_id
_entity_poly.type
_entity_poly.pdbx_seq_one_letter_code
_entity_poly.pdbx_strand_id
1 'polypeptide(L)'
;MKQGIITTAALELGAFVHPRSEHILDWFHVAMRIEQLLQTARGLQGPEKEELLKDIERVKWFLWHGNVFRADDTLNKLLEDIADVREYQRQAGLPSSVVLKKLDRALDEFATYVDNNAGAIVNCGERYRCGERISTGFVESAVNQVIAKRFVKKQQMG
;
A
#
# COMPACT_ATOMS: atom_id res chain seq x y z
N MET A 1 15.84 32.34 44.43
CA MET A 1 15.57 31.18 45.31
C MET A 1 14.41 30.38 44.71
N LYS A 2 14.64 29.08 44.48
CA LYS A 2 13.70 27.93 44.36
C LYS A 2 12.58 28.03 43.30
N GLN A 3 12.56 27.26 42.19
CA GLN A 3 12.45 25.81 41.99
C GLN A 3 11.17 25.18 42.56
N GLY A 4 10.34 24.60 41.70
CA GLY A 4 9.18 23.76 42.03
C GLY A 4 8.52 23.15 40.79
N ILE A 5 8.89 21.91 40.48
CA ILE A 5 8.35 21.03 39.42
C ILE A 5 6.98 20.50 39.86
N ILE A 6 5.96 20.50 38.99
CA ILE A 6 4.95 19.42 38.96
C ILE A 6 4.64 19.05 37.50
N THR A 7 5.31 17.97 37.08
CA THR A 7 4.91 17.01 36.06
C THR A 7 3.54 16.42 36.38
N THR A 8 2.83 15.95 35.34
CA THR A 8 1.65 15.05 35.35
C THR A 8 0.31 15.73 35.11
N ALA A 9 -0.01 16.00 33.85
CA ALA A 9 -1.38 15.97 33.32
C ALA A 9 -1.43 15.66 31.81
N ALA A 10 -0.44 14.93 31.28
CA ALA A 10 -0.41 14.51 29.87
C ALA A 10 -0.80 13.03 29.68
N LEU A 11 -1.44 12.41 30.68
CA LEU A 11 -1.82 10.99 30.65
C LEU A 11 -3.33 10.74 30.80
N GLU A 12 -4.18 11.74 30.58
CA GLU A 12 -5.65 11.56 30.66
C GLU A 12 -6.38 12.02 29.38
N LEU A 13 -5.85 11.65 28.22
CA LEU A 13 -6.63 11.62 26.96
C LEU A 13 -6.65 10.22 26.33
N GLY A 14 -6.43 9.19 27.15
CA GLY A 14 -6.52 7.78 26.78
C GLY A 14 -7.89 7.13 27.01
N ALA A 15 -8.96 7.91 27.23
CA ALA A 15 -10.25 7.36 27.70
C ALA A 15 -11.49 7.85 26.93
N PHE A 16 -11.34 8.35 25.70
CA PHE A 16 -12.44 8.41 24.73
C PHE A 16 -12.15 7.48 23.55
N VAL A 17 -11.82 6.23 23.87
CA VAL A 17 -11.91 5.14 22.90
C VAL A 17 -13.39 4.81 22.78
N HIS A 18 -14.06 5.34 21.75
CA HIS A 18 -15.34 4.80 21.33
C HIS A 18 -15.16 3.29 21.12
N PRO A 19 -15.91 2.40 21.81
CA PRO A 19 -15.79 0.94 21.65
C PRO A 19 -16.27 0.42 20.27
N ARG A 20 -16.50 1.34 19.32
CA ARG A 20 -16.98 1.10 17.96
C ARG A 20 -16.29 2.02 16.94
N SER A 21 -15.11 2.53 17.24
CA SER A 21 -14.25 3.09 16.19
C SER A 21 -13.79 1.93 15.33
N GLU A 22 -14.51 1.61 14.25
CA GLU A 22 -13.98 0.72 13.23
C GLU A 22 -12.62 1.28 12.82
N HIS A 23 -11.54 0.56 13.17
CA HIS A 23 -10.19 0.98 12.84
C HIS A 23 -10.01 0.76 11.35
N ILE A 24 -10.30 1.80 10.56
CA ILE A 24 -10.14 1.79 9.12
C ILE A 24 -8.68 2.08 8.78
N LEU A 25 -8.11 1.25 7.92
CA LEU A 25 -6.78 1.46 7.38
C LEU A 25 -6.76 2.74 6.52
N ASP A 26 -5.84 3.64 6.84
CA ASP A 26 -5.71 4.91 6.13
C ASP A 26 -5.22 4.69 4.69
N TRP A 27 -6.05 5.11 3.72
CA TRP A 27 -5.76 4.89 2.29
C TRP A 27 -4.47 5.57 1.83
N PHE A 28 -4.11 6.72 2.41
CA PHE A 28 -2.90 7.43 2.04
C PHE A 28 -1.65 6.59 2.37
N HIS A 29 -1.64 5.91 3.52
CA HIS A 29 -0.54 5.02 3.89
C HIS A 29 -0.42 3.82 2.94
N VAL A 30 -1.55 3.21 2.55
CA VAL A 30 -1.58 2.13 1.55
C VAL A 30 -1.04 2.63 0.22
N ALA A 31 -1.58 3.74 -0.29
CA ALA A 31 -1.17 4.31 -1.57
C ALA A 31 0.31 4.70 -1.57
N MET A 32 0.84 5.27 -0.49
CA MET A 32 2.26 5.62 -0.38
C MET A 32 3.18 4.40 -0.46
N ARG A 33 2.84 3.30 0.21
CA ARG A 33 3.60 2.04 0.10
C ARG A 33 3.57 1.49 -1.32
N ILE A 34 2.42 1.55 -1.99
CA ILE A 34 2.33 1.10 -3.38
C ILE A 34 3.14 2.00 -4.32
N GLU A 35 3.12 3.32 -4.12
CA GLU A 35 3.97 4.21 -4.92
C GLU A 35 5.46 3.90 -4.72
N GLN A 36 5.90 3.55 -3.50
CA GLN A 36 7.28 3.10 -3.25
C GLN A 36 7.62 1.83 -4.04
N LEU A 37 6.69 0.86 -4.12
CA LEU A 37 6.85 -0.34 -4.96
C LEU A 37 6.97 0.02 -6.44
N LEU A 38 6.08 0.88 -6.95
CA LEU A 38 6.09 1.33 -8.34
C LEU A 38 7.39 2.07 -8.69
N GLN A 39 7.88 2.95 -7.81
CA GLN A 39 9.15 3.63 -8.04
C GLN A 39 10.32 2.66 -8.09
N THR A 40 10.32 1.64 -7.22
CA THR A 40 11.36 0.61 -7.22
C THR A 40 11.30 -0.22 -8.49
N ALA A 41 10.12 -0.70 -8.88
CA ALA A 41 9.90 -1.50 -10.09
C ALA A 41 10.23 -0.73 -11.38
N ARG A 42 10.03 0.60 -11.42
CA ARG A 42 10.46 1.43 -12.57
C ARG A 42 11.97 1.41 -12.81
N GLY A 43 12.76 1.09 -11.79
CA GLY A 43 14.21 0.89 -11.91
C GLY A 43 14.61 -0.44 -12.55
N LEU A 44 13.71 -1.40 -12.70
CA LEU A 44 13.99 -2.67 -13.35
C LEU A 44 14.24 -2.49 -14.85
N GLN A 45 15.07 -3.39 -15.38
CA GLN A 45 15.38 -3.55 -16.79
C GLN A 45 15.04 -4.99 -17.15
N GLY A 46 14.44 -5.20 -18.32
CA GLY A 46 14.02 -6.53 -18.76
C GLY A 46 12.54 -6.59 -19.12
N PRO A 47 12.12 -7.67 -19.81
CA PRO A 47 10.74 -7.86 -20.27
C PRO A 47 9.72 -7.97 -19.13
N GLU A 48 10.13 -8.39 -17.93
CA GLU A 48 9.29 -8.58 -16.75
C GLU A 48 8.76 -7.27 -16.16
N LYS A 49 9.45 -6.15 -16.42
CA LYS A 49 9.17 -4.85 -15.79
C LYS A 49 7.72 -4.41 -15.99
N GLU A 50 7.22 -4.48 -17.22
CA GLU A 50 5.91 -3.96 -17.56
C GLU A 50 4.80 -4.75 -16.88
N GLU A 51 4.96 -6.08 -16.79
CA GLU A 51 3.98 -6.94 -16.13
C GLU A 51 3.99 -6.73 -14.61
N LEU A 52 5.16 -6.63 -13.98
CA LEU A 52 5.29 -6.29 -12.56
C LEU A 52 4.61 -4.94 -12.24
N LEU A 53 4.82 -3.91 -13.06
CA LEU A 53 4.19 -2.60 -12.88
C LEU A 53 2.66 -2.68 -12.98
N LYS A 54 2.15 -3.46 -13.94
CA LYS A 54 0.70 -3.67 -14.09
C LYS A 54 0.12 -4.40 -12.89
N ASP A 55 0.78 -5.43 -12.39
CA ASP A 55 0.28 -6.20 -11.25
C ASP A 55 0.33 -5.40 -9.94
N ILE A 56 1.36 -4.58 -9.72
CA ILE A 56 1.37 -3.63 -8.58
C ILE A 56 0.20 -2.64 -8.69
N GLU A 57 -0.11 -2.15 -9.89
CA GLU A 57 -1.29 -1.30 -10.13
C GLU A 57 -2.61 -2.06 -9.91
N ARG A 58 -2.68 -3.36 -10.20
CA ARG A 58 -3.85 -4.21 -9.92
C ARG A 58 -4.04 -4.40 -8.42
N VAL A 59 -2.97 -4.65 -7.66
CA VAL A 59 -3.01 -4.69 -6.19
C VAL A 59 -3.61 -3.41 -5.65
N LYS A 60 -3.16 -2.24 -6.14
CA LYS A 60 -3.73 -0.94 -5.78
C LYS A 60 -5.22 -0.86 -6.05
N TRP A 61 -5.65 -1.33 -7.22
CA TRP A 61 -7.07 -1.32 -7.58
C TRP A 61 -7.89 -2.23 -6.67
N PHE A 62 -7.42 -3.44 -6.36
CA PHE A 62 -8.11 -4.35 -5.46
C PHE A 62 -8.24 -3.79 -4.05
N LEU A 63 -7.15 -3.25 -3.50
CA LEU A 63 -7.17 -2.61 -2.18
C LEU A 63 -8.09 -1.38 -2.15
N TRP A 64 -8.14 -0.59 -3.24
CA TRP A 64 -9.04 0.56 -3.35
C TRP A 64 -10.52 0.17 -3.23
N HIS A 65 -10.88 -1.01 -3.71
CA HIS A 65 -12.24 -1.54 -3.62
C HIS A 65 -12.45 -2.51 -2.44
N GLY A 66 -11.50 -2.58 -1.50
CA GLY A 66 -11.59 -3.45 -0.34
C GLY A 66 -11.46 -4.95 -0.64
N ASN A 67 -11.00 -5.32 -1.84
CA ASN A 67 -10.85 -6.72 -2.24
C ASN A 67 -9.51 -7.28 -1.78
N VAL A 68 -9.41 -7.55 -0.47
CA VAL A 68 -8.18 -8.06 0.16
C VAL A 68 -7.76 -9.41 -0.45
N PHE A 69 -8.71 -10.31 -0.69
CA PHE A 69 -8.42 -11.63 -1.26
C PHE A 69 -7.70 -11.52 -2.62
N ARG A 70 -8.22 -10.71 -3.55
CA ARG A 70 -7.57 -10.53 -4.86
C ARG A 70 -6.26 -9.75 -4.77
N ALA A 71 -6.15 -8.82 -3.82
CA ALA A 71 -4.90 -8.12 -3.58
C ALA A 71 -3.81 -9.09 -3.10
N ASP A 72 -4.13 -9.95 -2.14
CA ASP A 72 -3.23 -10.96 -1.59
C ASP A 72 -2.81 -12.00 -2.65
N ASP A 73 -3.76 -12.54 -3.41
CA ASP A 73 -3.49 -13.44 -4.54
C ASP A 73 -2.52 -12.82 -5.56
N THR A 74 -2.71 -11.54 -5.89
CA THR A 74 -1.82 -10.82 -6.82
C THR A 74 -0.45 -10.54 -6.20
N LEU A 75 -0.36 -10.29 -4.89
CA LEU A 75 0.91 -10.09 -4.18
C LEU A 75 1.72 -11.38 -4.10
N ASN A 76 1.08 -12.52 -3.83
CA ASN A 76 1.74 -13.83 -3.85
C ASN A 76 2.27 -14.16 -5.25
N LYS A 77 1.47 -13.93 -6.30
CA LYS A 77 1.93 -14.08 -7.69
C LYS A 77 3.16 -13.20 -7.97
N LEU A 78 3.15 -11.92 -7.57
CA LEU A 78 4.29 -11.02 -7.75
C LEU A 78 5.57 -11.53 -7.07
N LEU A 79 5.46 -12.11 -5.88
CA LEU A 79 6.58 -12.71 -5.15
C LEU A 79 7.12 -13.95 -5.88
N GLU A 80 6.24 -14.80 -6.38
CA GLU A 80 6.60 -15.97 -7.20
C GLU A 80 7.31 -15.55 -8.51
N ASP A 81 6.76 -14.59 -9.26
CA ASP A 81 7.34 -14.07 -10.50
C ASP A 81 8.77 -13.52 -10.26
N ILE A 82 8.98 -12.80 -9.15
CA ILE A 82 10.30 -12.28 -8.79
C ILE A 82 11.26 -13.41 -8.40
N ALA A 83 10.79 -14.43 -7.66
CA ALA A 83 11.60 -15.59 -7.32
C ALA A 83 12.08 -16.32 -8.58
N ASP A 84 11.18 -16.51 -9.56
CA ASP A 84 11.50 -17.14 -10.84
C ASP A 84 12.53 -16.35 -11.65
N VAL A 85 12.39 -15.01 -11.73
CA VAL A 85 13.39 -14.16 -12.40
C VAL A 85 14.76 -14.27 -11.71
N ARG A 86 14.79 -14.29 -10.37
CA ARG A 86 16.03 -14.43 -9.60
C ARG A 86 16.69 -15.79 -9.82
N GLU A 87 15.89 -16.84 -9.90
CA GLU A 87 16.37 -18.20 -10.16
C GLU A 87 16.92 -18.33 -11.57
N TYR A 88 16.21 -17.79 -12.57
CA TYR A 88 16.70 -17.72 -13.95
C TYR A 88 18.04 -16.98 -14.05
N GLN A 89 18.17 -15.80 -13.42
CA GLN A 89 19.42 -15.04 -13.41
C GLN A 89 20.57 -15.85 -12.80
N ARG A 90 20.30 -16.59 -11.72
CA ARG A 90 21.29 -17.46 -11.06
C ARG A 90 21.74 -18.58 -11.99
N GLN A 91 20.81 -19.29 -12.63
CA GLN A 91 21.11 -20.40 -13.54
C GLN A 91 21.86 -19.93 -14.80
N ALA A 92 21.54 -18.73 -15.29
CA ALA A 92 22.21 -18.10 -16.43
C ALA A 92 23.57 -17.44 -16.09
N GLY A 93 23.99 -17.46 -14.82
CA GLY A 93 25.24 -16.80 -14.38
C GLY A 93 25.22 -15.27 -14.47
N LEU A 94 24.02 -14.67 -14.53
CA LEU A 94 23.84 -13.23 -14.60
C LEU A 94 24.03 -12.57 -13.23
N PRO A 95 24.54 -11.33 -13.18
CA PRO A 95 24.69 -10.61 -11.92
C PRO A 95 23.33 -10.36 -11.29
N SER A 96 23.25 -10.56 -9.97
CA SER A 96 22.03 -10.35 -9.21
C SER A 96 21.61 -8.88 -9.21
N SER A 97 20.38 -8.61 -9.67
CA SER A 97 19.82 -7.26 -9.70
C SER A 97 19.57 -6.71 -8.28
N VAL A 98 20.23 -5.59 -7.94
CA VAL A 98 20.00 -4.87 -6.67
C VAL A 98 18.57 -4.33 -6.61
N VAL A 99 18.03 -3.87 -7.74
CA VAL A 99 16.65 -3.38 -7.81
C VAL A 99 15.66 -4.51 -7.55
N LEU A 100 15.89 -5.69 -8.14
CA LEU A 100 15.02 -6.85 -7.97
C LEU A 100 15.01 -7.33 -6.51
N LYS A 101 16.17 -7.41 -5.85
CA LYS A 101 16.27 -7.72 -4.42
C LYS A 101 15.54 -6.70 -3.53
N LYS A 102 15.61 -5.41 -3.87
CA LYS A 102 14.89 -4.36 -3.13
C LYS A 102 13.39 -4.47 -3.33
N LEU A 103 12.95 -4.77 -4.56
CA LEU A 103 11.54 -4.94 -4.87
C LEU A 103 10.97 -6.17 -4.16
N ASP A 104 11.68 -7.30 -4.19
CA ASP A 104 11.34 -8.55 -3.50
C ASP A 104 11.05 -8.30 -2.01
N ARG A 105 12.01 -7.69 -1.32
CA ARG A 105 11.87 -7.32 0.10
C ARG A 105 10.71 -6.36 0.34
N ALA A 106 10.56 -5.33 -0.50
CA ALA A 106 9.51 -4.34 -0.31
C ALA A 106 8.11 -4.94 -0.54
N LEU A 107 7.98 -5.90 -1.47
CA LEU A 107 6.73 -6.64 -1.70
C LEU A 107 6.40 -7.55 -0.54
N ASP A 108 7.38 -8.27 0.01
CA ASP A 108 7.18 -9.13 1.19
C ASP A 108 6.72 -8.32 2.42
N GLU A 109 7.38 -7.18 2.67
CA GLU A 109 7.00 -6.24 3.74
C GLU A 109 5.61 -5.63 3.49
N PHE A 110 5.22 -5.43 2.22
CA PHE A 110 3.90 -4.91 1.86
C PHE A 110 2.80 -5.97 1.96
N ALA A 111 3.05 -7.21 1.54
CA ALA A 111 2.14 -8.33 1.69
C ALA A 111 1.85 -8.61 3.16
N THR A 112 2.90 -8.69 3.99
CA THR A 112 2.76 -8.79 5.44
C THR A 112 1.95 -7.64 6.03
N TYR A 113 2.12 -6.42 5.53
CA TYR A 113 1.33 -5.28 5.98
C TYR A 113 -0.15 -5.38 5.58
N VAL A 114 -0.45 -5.81 4.35
CA VAL A 114 -1.83 -6.02 3.89
C VAL A 114 -2.51 -7.09 4.74
N ASP A 115 -1.86 -8.23 4.97
CA ASP A 115 -2.39 -9.34 5.77
C ASP A 115 -2.68 -8.90 7.22
N ASN A 116 -1.71 -8.26 7.88
CA ASN A 116 -1.87 -7.74 9.24
C ASN A 116 -2.99 -6.69 9.38
N ASN A 117 -3.38 -6.03 8.28
CA ASN A 117 -4.43 -5.01 8.27
C ASN A 117 -5.67 -5.44 7.48
N ALA A 118 -5.82 -6.73 7.13
CA ALA A 118 -6.90 -7.24 6.29
C ALA A 118 -8.29 -6.83 6.82
N GLY A 119 -8.51 -6.96 8.13
CA GLY A 119 -9.78 -6.60 8.78
C GLY A 119 -10.06 -5.10 8.87
N ALA A 120 -9.06 -4.25 8.60
CA ALA A 120 -9.17 -2.79 8.62
C ALA A 120 -9.32 -2.20 7.21
N ILE A 121 -9.13 -2.99 6.15
CA ILE A 121 -9.25 -2.55 4.77
C ILE A 121 -10.74 -2.47 4.39
N VAL A 122 -11.16 -1.30 3.92
CA VAL A 122 -12.54 -1.03 3.48
C VAL A 122 -12.58 -0.66 2.01
N ASN A 123 -13.79 -0.63 1.42
CA ASN A 123 -14.00 -0.15 0.06
C ASN A 123 -13.84 1.38 -0.01
N CYS A 124 -12.61 1.88 -0.11
CA CYS A 124 -12.32 3.30 -0.24
C CYS A 124 -12.99 3.95 -1.46
N GLY A 125 -13.17 3.20 -2.56
CA GLY A 125 -13.84 3.68 -3.77
C GLY A 125 -15.32 4.00 -3.56
N GLU A 126 -16.04 3.16 -2.80
CA GLU A 126 -17.42 3.40 -2.40
C GLU A 126 -17.53 4.59 -1.44
N ARG A 127 -16.70 4.60 -0.40
CA ARG A 127 -16.63 5.70 0.57
C ARG A 127 -16.39 7.04 -0.11
N TYR A 128 -15.45 7.10 -1.06
CA TYR A 128 -15.19 8.29 -1.86
C TYR A 128 -16.42 8.75 -2.66
N ARG A 129 -17.15 7.83 -3.29
CA ARG A 129 -18.40 8.15 -4.02
C ARG A 129 -19.52 8.64 -3.10
N CYS A 130 -19.55 8.16 -1.86
CA CYS A 130 -20.49 8.57 -0.83
C CYS A 130 -20.07 9.85 -0.08
N GLY A 131 -18.90 10.44 -0.41
CA GLY A 131 -18.38 11.62 0.27
C GLY A 131 -17.84 11.33 1.68
N GLU A 132 -17.61 10.07 2.00
CA GLU A 132 -17.05 9.65 3.28
C GLU A 132 -15.53 9.80 3.30
N ARG A 133 -14.99 9.89 4.52
CA ARG A 133 -13.56 10.03 4.75
C ARG A 133 -12.82 8.71 4.46
N ILE A 134 -11.76 8.79 3.66
CA ILE A 134 -10.89 7.64 3.30
C ILE A 134 -9.45 7.76 3.81
N SER A 135 -9.06 8.93 4.32
CA SER A 135 -7.73 9.19 4.92
C SER A 135 -7.83 10.24 6.02
N THR A 136 -6.91 10.18 6.97
CA THR A 136 -6.80 11.01 8.17
C THR A 136 -5.87 12.22 8.00
N GLY A 137 -5.08 12.28 6.92
CA GLY A 137 -4.05 13.31 6.72
C GLY A 137 -4.56 14.61 6.08
N PHE A 138 -4.08 15.76 6.58
CA PHE A 138 -4.39 17.13 6.12
C PHE A 138 -4.05 17.41 4.63
N VAL A 139 -3.39 16.48 3.94
CA VAL A 139 -3.07 16.54 2.49
C VAL A 139 -4.24 16.01 1.65
N GLU A 140 -5.45 16.49 1.96
CA GLU A 140 -6.68 15.77 1.64
C GLU A 140 -7.25 16.06 0.24
N SER A 141 -6.92 17.20 -0.41
CA SER A 141 -7.64 17.62 -1.62
C SER A 141 -6.92 17.32 -2.94
N ALA A 142 -5.63 17.60 -3.05
CA ALA A 142 -4.94 17.52 -4.35
C ALA A 142 -4.51 16.09 -4.73
N VAL A 143 -3.94 15.35 -3.76
CA VAL A 143 -3.41 14.01 -4.00
C VAL A 143 -4.54 12.99 -4.16
N ASN A 144 -5.56 13.05 -3.30
CA ASN A 144 -6.73 12.17 -3.38
C ASN A 144 -7.49 12.35 -4.69
N GLN A 145 -7.64 13.57 -5.21
CA GLN A 145 -8.26 13.78 -6.52
C GLN A 145 -7.44 13.16 -7.65
N VAL A 146 -6.11 13.28 -7.63
CA VAL A 146 -5.28 12.74 -8.72
C VAL A 146 -5.24 11.21 -8.69
N ILE A 147 -5.10 10.63 -7.50
CA ILE A 147 -5.11 9.18 -7.30
C ILE A 147 -6.51 8.62 -7.65
N ALA A 148 -7.58 9.16 -7.05
CA ALA A 148 -8.95 8.70 -7.32
C ALA A 148 -9.36 8.88 -8.79
N LYS A 149 -9.04 10.02 -9.43
CA LYS A 149 -9.33 10.22 -10.87
C LYS A 149 -8.65 9.18 -11.75
N ARG A 150 -7.41 8.78 -11.44
CA ARG A 150 -6.70 7.74 -12.20
C ARG A 150 -7.38 6.37 -12.08
N PHE A 151 -7.91 6.01 -10.91
CA PHE A 151 -8.61 4.73 -10.71
C PHE A 151 -10.03 4.72 -11.28
N VAL A 152 -10.76 5.83 -11.19
CA VAL A 152 -12.09 5.96 -11.81
C VAL A 152 -11.98 5.92 -13.35
N LYS A 153 -10.95 6.54 -13.94
CA LYS A 153 -10.75 6.56 -15.39
C LYS A 153 -10.32 5.19 -15.97
N LYS A 154 -9.56 4.38 -15.24
CA LYS A 154 -9.21 3.00 -15.64
C LYS A 154 -10.44 2.06 -15.70
N GLN A 155 -11.56 2.42 -15.08
CA GLN A 155 -12.79 1.63 -15.10
C GLN A 155 -13.70 1.94 -16.32
N GLN A 156 -13.40 2.99 -17.10
CA GLN A 156 -14.21 3.41 -18.26
C GLN A 156 -13.64 2.91 -19.60
N MET A 157 -13.15 1.68 -19.64
CA MET A 157 -12.97 0.98 -20.92
C MET A 157 -13.96 -0.18 -20.96
N GLY A 158 -15.04 0.03 -21.73
CA GLY A 158 -15.87 -1.06 -22.23
C GLY A 158 -15.20 -1.77 -23.40
#